data_AF-A0A6J4YE80-F1
#
_entry.id   AF-A0A6J4YE80-F1
#
_cell.length_a   1.000
_cell.length_b   1.000
_cell.length_c   1.000
_cell.angle_alpha   90.00
_cell.angle_beta   90.00
_cell.angle_gamma   90.00
#
_symmetry.space_group_name_H-M   'P 1'
#
loop_
_entity.id
_entity.type
_entity.pdbx_description
1 polymer ?
#
loop_
_entity_poly.entity_id
_entity_poly.type
_entity_poly.pdbx_seq_one_letter_code
_entity_poly.pdbx_strand_id
1 'polypeptide(L)' 'MRNKQYFNAYEDKQFSTELNFVFCPKCGQRLEKKDIDGCRRNYCTECHYIQYINPLK' A
#
# COMPACT_ATOMS: atom_id res chain seq x y z
N MET A 1 31.06 11.25 -24.82
CA MET A 1 30.03 10.49 -24.08
C MET A 1 30.20 10.77 -22.60
N ARG A 2 29.16 11.26 -21.90
CA ARG A 2 29.25 11.65 -20.49
C ARG A 2 28.65 10.50 -19.65
N ASN A 3 29.49 9.72 -18.98
CA ASN A 3 29.04 8.63 -18.10
C ASN A 3 28.26 9.22 -16.92
N LYS A 4 26.96 8.93 -16.84
CA LYS A 4 26.15 9.22 -15.65
C LYS A 4 26.40 8.10 -14.65
N GLN A 5 27.23 8.36 -13.65
CA GLN A 5 27.40 7.46 -12.51
C GLN A 5 26.22 7.69 -11.55
N TYR A 6 25.42 6.64 -11.33
CA TYR A 6 24.39 6.63 -10.31
C TYR A 6 24.97 5.97 -9.06
N PHE A 7 25.11 6.73 -7.99
CA PHE A 7 25.55 6.22 -6.70
C PHE A 7 24.31 5.86 -5.89
N ASN A 8 24.03 4.56 -5.73
CA ASN A 8 23.03 4.11 -4.75
C ASN A 8 23.68 4.16 -3.36
N ALA A 9 23.30 5.16 -2.57
CA ALA A 9 23.89 5.44 -1.26
C ALA A 9 23.35 4.53 -0.12
N TYR A 10 22.43 3.62 -0.42
CA TYR A 10 21.74 2.81 0.57
C TYR A 10 21.69 1.34 0.15
N GLU A 11 21.83 0.45 1.12
CA GLU A 11 21.57 -0.98 0.95
C GLU A 11 20.04 -1.20 0.95
N ASP A 12 19.49 -1.68 -0.16
CA ASP A 12 18.08 -2.04 -0.28
C ASP A 12 17.78 -3.26 0.61
N LYS A 13 17.49 -3.00 1.89
CA LYS A 13 16.83 -4.00 2.74
C LYS A 13 15.45 -4.23 2.16
N GLN A 14 15.26 -5.35 1.48
CA GLN A 14 13.98 -5.79 0.91
C GLN A 14 12.93 -5.89 2.02
N PHE A 15 12.25 -4.79 2.31
CA PHE A 15 11.15 -4.75 3.25
C PHE A 15 9.92 -5.22 2.49
N SER A 16 9.50 -6.47 2.70
CA SER A 16 8.23 -6.97 2.17
C SER A 16 7.08 -6.23 2.86
N THR A 17 6.70 -5.07 2.29
CA THR A 17 5.66 -4.20 2.83
C THR A 17 4.29 -4.62 2.33
N GLU A 18 3.89 -5.85 2.63
CA GLU A 18 2.46 -6.16 2.62
C GLU A 18 1.85 -5.67 3.94
N LEU A 19 1.68 -4.35 4.08
CA LEU A 19 0.87 -3.73 5.13
C LEU A 19 -0.62 -3.99 4.84
N ASN A 20 -1.02 -5.26 4.96
CA ASN A 20 -2.38 -5.72 4.84
C ASN A 20 -3.08 -5.53 6.19
N PHE A 21 -3.72 -4.38 6.38
CA PHE A 21 -4.57 -4.16 7.54
C PHE A 21 -5.83 -5.03 7.43
N VAL A 22 -6.12 -5.80 8.47
CA VAL A 22 -7.31 -6.67 8.55
C VAL A 22 -8.55 -5.90 9.00
N PHE A 23 -8.36 -4.83 9.79
CA PHE A 23 -9.41 -4.04 10.40
C PHE A 23 -9.35 -2.58 9.99
N CYS A 24 -10.50 -1.93 9.96
CA CYS A 24 -10.64 -0.53 9.63
C CYS A 24 -10.10 0.33 10.78
N PRO A 25 -9.15 1.25 10.52
CA PRO A 25 -8.60 2.12 11.56
C PRO A 25 -9.61 3.15 12.08
N LYS A 26 -10.73 3.38 11.38
CA LYS A 26 -11.74 4.37 11.78
C LYS A 26 -12.83 3.80 12.69
N CYS A 27 -13.31 2.59 12.40
CA CYS A 27 -14.47 2.00 13.10
C CYS A 27 -14.20 0.61 13.69
N GLY A 28 -13.01 0.04 13.49
CA GLY A 28 -12.65 -1.29 13.99
C GLY A 28 -13.26 -2.46 13.20
N GLN A 29 -14.18 -2.23 12.26
CA GLN A 29 -14.79 -3.29 11.46
C GLN A 29 -13.77 -3.97 10.55
N ARG A 30 -13.94 -5.27 10.30
CA ARG A 30 -13.10 -6.02 9.36
C ARG A 30 -13.20 -5.45 7.94
N LEU A 31 -12.06 -5.33 7.28
CA LEU A 31 -11.99 -4.87 5.89
C LEU A 31 -12.28 -6.02 4.92
N GLU A 32 -12.97 -5.70 3.84
CA GLU A 32 -13.29 -6.62 2.75
C GLU A 32 -12.57 -6.21 1.47
N LYS A 33 -12.25 -7.17 0.60
CA LYS A 33 -11.65 -6.88 -0.70
C LYS A 33 -12.75 -6.51 -1.69
N LYS A 34 -12.73 -5.29 -2.22
CA LYS A 34 -13.68 -4.78 -3.21
C LYS A 34 -12.96 -4.16 -4.40
N ASP A 35 -13.52 -4.31 -5.60
CA ASP A 35 -13.03 -3.63 -6.79
C ASP A 35 -13.49 -2.17 -6.77
N ILE A 36 -12.51 -1.27 -6.69
CA ILE A 36 -12.70 0.19 -6.63
C ILE A 36 -11.66 0.80 -7.57
N ASP A 37 -12.12 1.64 -8.51
CA ASP A 37 -11.29 2.28 -9.53
C ASP A 37 -10.47 1.28 -10.36
N GLY A 38 -11.04 0.11 -10.65
CA GLY A 38 -10.37 -0.96 -11.41
C GLY A 38 -9.26 -1.69 -10.64
N CYS A 39 -9.15 -1.47 -9.33
CA CYS A 39 -8.17 -2.15 -8.47
C CYS A 39 -8.86 -2.83 -7.28
N ARG A 40 -8.37 -4.02 -6.91
CA ARG A 40 -8.87 -4.74 -5.73
C ARG A 40 -8.28 -4.14 -4.47
N ARG A 41 -9.11 -3.42 -3.70
CA ARG A 41 -8.70 -2.67 -2.49
C ARG A 41 -9.37 -3.21 -1.24
N ASN A 42 -8.77 -2.91 -0.08
CA ASN A 42 -9.44 -3.12 1.20
C ASN A 42 -10.46 -1.99 1.43
N TYR A 43 -11.72 -2.36 1.66
CA TYR A 43 -12.86 -1.48 1.81
C TYR A 43 -13.60 -1.81 3.10
N CYS A 44 -14.03 -0.78 3.83
CA CYS A 44 -14.89 -0.93 4.99
C CYS A 44 -16.35 -0.65 4.58
N THR A 45 -17.23 -1.62 4.80
CA THR A 45 -18.66 -1.52 4.48
C THR A 45 -19.43 -0.57 5.41
N GLU A 46 -18.99 -0.42 6.65
CA GLU A 46 -19.65 0.44 7.64
C GLU A 46 -19.36 1.92 7.43
N CYS A 47 -18.09 2.32 7.51
CA CYS A 47 -17.68 3.72 7.43
C CYS A 47 -17.22 4.16 6.04
N HIS A 48 -17.31 3.28 5.05
CA HIS A 48 -16.93 3.54 3.65
C HIS A 48 -15.45 3.92 3.47
N TYR A 49 -14.60 3.58 4.44
CA TYR A 49 -13.16 3.80 4.37
C TYR A 49 -12.52 2.91 3.30
N ILE A 50 -11.66 3.51 2.47
CA ILE A 50 -10.88 2.83 1.44
C ILE A 50 -9.41 2.90 1.83
N GLN A 51 -8.74 1.75 1.90
CA GLN A 51 -7.31 1.71 2.14
C GLN A 51 -6.54 1.89 0.83
N TYR A 52 -5.78 2.97 0.74
CA TYR A 52 -4.81 3.17 -0.33
C TYR A 52 -3.43 2.72 0.16
N ILE A 53 -2.84 1.78 -0.58
CA ILE A 53 -1.45 1.38 -0.37
C ILE A 53 -0.63 2.18 -1.39
N ASN A 54 0.23 3.06 -0.90
CA ASN A 54 1.20 3.74 -1.74
C ASN A 54 2.33 2.75 -2.04
N PRO A 55 2.69 2.51 -3.32
CA PRO A 55 3.88 1.73 -3.61
C PRO A 55 5.08 2.42 -2.96
N LEU A 56 5.78 1.71 -2.09
CA LEU A 56 7.10 2.13 -1.64
C LEU A 56 8.05 1.86 -2.82
N LYS A 57 8.70 2.93 -3.28
CA LYS A 57 9.67 2.88 -4.38
C LYS A 57 10.86 2.01 -4.02
#